data_AF-A0A954E6U9-F1
#
_entry.id   AF-A0A954E6U9-F1
#
_cell.length_a   1.000
_cell.length_b   1.000
_cell.length_c   1.000
_cell.angle_alpha   90.00
_cell.angle_beta   90.00
_cell.angle_gamma   90.00
#
_symmetry.space_group_name_H-M   'P 1'
#
loop_
_entity.id
_entity.type
_entity.pdbx_description
1 polymer ?
#
loop_
_entity_poly.entity_id
_entity_poly.type
_entity_poly.pdbx_seq_one_letter_code
_entity_poly.pdbx_strand_id
1 'polypeptide(L)'
;MSTHKKCKHAKRDRLIALYGDNKPAVGNSLCERGKPKYLGGNGRKTTGITKRYFRKNLQRVRLMEDGKVVRRWVPVSMIRAGMIQKPIVREPFTLPEVEG
;
A
#
# COMPACT_ATOMS: atom_id res chain seq x y z
N MET A 1 20.79 17.91 -13.08
CA MET A 1 20.30 17.10 -11.93
C MET A 1 21.43 16.22 -11.45
N SER A 2 21.78 16.25 -10.16
CA SER A 2 22.92 15.46 -9.64
C SER A 2 22.72 13.95 -9.83
N THR A 3 23.82 13.22 -9.95
CA THR A 3 23.86 11.75 -10.09
C THR A 3 23.08 11.07 -8.97
N HIS A 4 23.24 11.53 -7.72
CA HIS A 4 22.51 11.01 -6.56
C HIS A 4 21.00 11.15 -6.69
N LYS A 5 20.51 12.28 -7.25
CA LYS A 5 19.07 12.50 -7.43
C LYS A 5 18.52 11.54 -8.50
N LYS A 6 19.25 11.31 -9.59
CA LYS A 6 18.88 10.30 -10.62
C LYS A 6 18.78 8.90 -10.03
N CYS A 7 19.78 8.44 -9.26
CA CYS A 7 19.75 7.12 -8.60
C CYS A 7 18.60 7.01 -7.58
N LYS A 8 18.28 8.09 -6.85
CA LYS A 8 17.16 8.12 -5.91
C LYS A 8 15.81 7.96 -6.62
N HIS A 9 15.63 8.62 -7.76
CA HIS A 9 14.40 8.48 -8.57
C HIS A 9 14.26 7.06 -9.12
N ALA A 10 15.29 6.52 -9.77
CA ALA A 10 15.27 5.16 -10.30
C ALA A 10 14.92 4.11 -9.24
N LYS A 11 15.48 4.23 -8.02
CA LYS A 11 15.16 3.34 -6.89
C LYS A 11 13.69 3.46 -6.45
N ARG A 12 13.14 4.67 -6.46
CA ARG A 12 11.74 4.92 -6.11
C ARG A 12 10.79 4.37 -7.17
N ASP A 13 11.11 4.57 -8.44
CA ASP A 13 10.28 4.12 -9.56
C ASP A 13 10.18 2.59 -9.61
N ARG A 14 11.29 1.89 -9.34
CA ARG A 14 11.31 0.43 -9.14
C ARG A 14 10.35 -0.03 -8.04
N LEU A 15 10.34 0.67 -6.90
CA LEU A 15 9.44 0.34 -5.78
C LEU A 15 7.97 0.61 -6.12
N ILE A 16 7.69 1.67 -6.89
CA ILE A 16 6.33 1.98 -7.34
C ILE A 16 5.84 0.93 -8.34
N ALA A 17 6.70 0.46 -9.25
CA ALA A 17 6.35 -0.61 -10.18
C ALA A 17 6.00 -1.93 -9.45
N LEU A 18 6.74 -2.26 -8.39
CA LEU A 18 6.53 -3.51 -7.63
C LEU A 18 5.32 -3.46 -6.69
N TYR A 19 5.18 -2.40 -5.89
CA TYR A 19 4.20 -2.35 -4.79
C TYR A 19 3.08 -1.33 -5.01
N GLY A 20 3.16 -0.55 -6.10
CA GLY A 20 2.32 0.62 -6.33
C GLY A 20 2.72 1.82 -5.47
N ASP A 21 1.99 2.93 -5.61
CA ASP A 21 2.20 4.08 -4.72
C ASP A 21 1.61 3.79 -3.33
N ASN A 22 2.49 3.71 -2.34
CA ASN A 22 2.14 3.50 -0.94
C ASN A 22 1.80 4.80 -0.20
N LYS A 23 1.89 5.96 -0.88
CA LYS A 23 1.45 7.23 -0.30
C LYS A 23 -0.07 7.24 -0.10
N PRO A 24 -0.55 7.89 0.98
CA PRO A 24 -1.98 8.09 1.15
C PRO A 24 -2.51 9.03 0.06
N ALA A 25 -3.67 8.72 -0.50
CA ALA A 25 -4.39 9.66 -1.34
C ALA A 25 -4.99 10.76 -0.46
N VAL A 26 -5.05 11.98 -0.99
CA VAL A 26 -5.64 13.13 -0.30
C VAL A 26 -7.02 13.40 -0.88
N GLY A 27 -7.97 13.71 -0.01
CA GLY A 27 -9.27 14.24 -0.42
C GLY A 27 -9.84 15.16 0.65
N ASN A 28 -11.06 15.62 0.43
CA ASN A 28 -11.78 16.42 1.40
C ASN A 28 -12.91 15.60 2.05
N SER A 29 -13.18 15.87 3.32
CA SER A 29 -14.41 15.50 3.99
C SER A 29 -15.37 16.67 3.86
N LEU A 30 -16.51 16.43 3.20
CA LEU A 30 -17.55 17.41 2.98
C LEU A 30 -18.67 17.20 4.00
N CYS A 31 -18.98 18.25 4.75
CA CYS A 31 -20.17 18.27 5.60
C CYS A 31 -21.24 19.12 4.89
N GLU A 32 -22.40 18.52 4.62
CA GLU A 32 -23.54 19.18 3.97
C GLU A 32 -24.78 19.10 4.87
N ARG A 33 -25.62 20.15 4.85
CA ARG A 33 -26.92 20.18 5.52
C ARG A 33 -28.06 20.34 4.52
N GLY A 34 -29.24 19.89 4.90
CA GLY A 34 -30.46 20.03 4.10
C GLY A 34 -30.66 18.91 3.07
N LYS A 35 -31.84 18.91 2.46
CA LYS A 35 -32.27 17.89 1.50
C LYS A 35 -31.93 18.33 0.07
N PRO A 36 -31.41 17.44 -0.80
CA PRO A 36 -31.21 17.74 -2.22
C PRO A 36 -32.48 18.22 -2.93
N LYS A 37 -32.28 19.02 -3.98
CA LYS A 37 -33.39 19.50 -4.82
C LYS A 37 -34.15 18.37 -5.51
N TYR A 38 -33.45 17.34 -5.97
CA TYR A 38 -34.07 16.19 -6.64
C TYR A 38 -35.02 15.39 -5.73
N LEU A 39 -34.95 15.57 -4.41
CA LEU A 39 -35.89 14.97 -3.45
C LEU A 39 -36.93 15.98 -2.94
N GLY A 40 -37.15 17.10 -3.64
CA GLY A 40 -38.09 18.15 -3.27
C GLY A 40 -37.62 19.06 -2.13
N GLY A 41 -36.32 19.08 -1.83
CA GLY A 41 -35.72 20.01 -0.88
C GLY A 41 -35.29 21.33 -1.53
N ASN A 42 -34.95 22.33 -0.72
CA ASN A 42 -34.39 23.60 -1.22
C ASN A 42 -32.93 23.46 -1.74
N GLY A 43 -32.23 22.40 -1.31
CA GLY A 43 -30.86 22.09 -1.72
C GLY A 43 -29.93 21.85 -0.52
N ARG A 44 -28.84 21.11 -0.78
CA ARG A 44 -27.78 20.91 0.21
C ARG A 44 -26.90 22.15 0.32
N LYS A 45 -26.53 22.52 1.53
CA LYS A 45 -25.59 23.61 1.82
C LYS A 45 -24.35 23.05 2.50
N THR A 46 -23.18 23.38 1.98
CA THR A 46 -21.90 23.00 2.58
C THR A 46 -21.69 23.76 3.89
N THR A 47 -21.50 23.04 4.98
CA THR A 47 -21.21 23.59 6.32
C THR A 47 -19.73 23.52 6.66
N GLY A 48 -18.98 22.62 6.04
CA GLY A 48 -17.55 22.51 6.29
C GLY A 48 -16.83 21.67 5.24
N ILE A 49 -15.57 22.05 5.00
CA ILE A 49 -14.64 21.31 4.14
C ILE A 49 -13.34 21.14 4.92
N THR A 50 -12.99 19.90 5.24
CA THR A 50 -11.72 19.56 5.91
C THR A 50 -10.91 18.59 5.07
N LYS A 51 -9.58 18.65 5.15
CA LYS A 51 -8.71 17.69 4.47
C LYS A 51 -8.74 16.34 5.18
N ARG A 52 -8.79 15.25 4.41
CA ARG A 52 -8.65 13.88 4.90
C ARG A 52 -7.64 13.09 4.08
N TYR A 53 -7.07 12.07 4.70
CA TYR A 53 -6.10 11.17 4.07
C TYR A 53 -6.68 9.77 3.97
N PHE A 54 -6.74 9.21 2.77
CA PHE A 54 -7.08 7.81 2.54
C PHE A 54 -5.82 6.96 2.64
N ARG A 55 -5.63 6.35 3.81
CA ARG A 55 -4.46 5.53 4.10
C ARG A 55 -4.73 4.09 3.66
N LYS A 56 -3.79 3.51 2.92
CA LYS A 56 -3.76 2.05 2.68
C LYS A 56 -3.37 1.35 3.98
N ASN A 57 -3.89 0.14 4.21
CA ASN A 57 -3.38 -0.73 5.28
C ASN A 57 -2.02 -1.29 4.82
N LEU A 58 -0.94 -0.68 5.30
CA LEU A 58 0.42 -1.08 5.00
C LEU A 58 0.98 -1.90 6.16
N GLN A 59 1.62 -3.02 5.86
CA GLN A 59 2.26 -3.88 6.85
C GLN A 59 3.75 -4.01 6.57
N ARG A 60 4.56 -4.06 7.63
CA ARG A 60 6.01 -4.19 7.53
C ARG A 60 6.40 -5.67 7.55
N VAL A 61 6.78 -6.22 6.41
CA VAL A 61 7.02 -7.67 6.24
C VAL A 61 8.40 -7.92 5.63
N ARG A 62 8.99 -9.08 5.92
CA ARG A 62 10.19 -9.60 5.23
C ARG A 62 9.76 -10.28 3.94
N LEU A 63 10.42 -9.95 2.84
CA LEU A 63 10.08 -10.39 1.49
C LEU A 63 11.34 -10.85 0.78
N MET A 64 11.19 -11.75 -0.18
CA MET A 64 12.25 -12.11 -1.10
C MET A 64 12.18 -11.17 -2.32
N GLU A 65 13.13 -10.24 -2.43
CA GLU A 65 13.29 -9.33 -3.59
C GLU A 65 14.58 -9.70 -4.33
N ASP A 66 14.52 -10.08 -5.60
CA ASP A 66 15.70 -10.35 -6.46
C ASP A 66 16.78 -11.23 -5.76
N GLY A 67 16.36 -12.29 -5.07
CA GLY A 67 17.28 -13.20 -4.37
C GLY A 67 17.74 -12.73 -2.98
N LYS A 68 17.30 -11.56 -2.51
CA LYS A 68 17.68 -11.00 -1.20
C LYS A 68 16.47 -10.86 -0.28
N VAL A 69 16.67 -11.17 1.00
CA VAL A 69 15.63 -10.96 2.01
C VAL A 69 15.65 -9.49 2.46
N VAL A 70 14.54 -8.79 2.23
CA VAL A 70 14.42 -7.35 2.52
C VAL A 70 13.15 -7.05 3.31
N ARG A 71 13.19 -6.02 4.16
CA ARG A 71 12.00 -5.49 4.85
C ARG A 71 11.41 -4.32 4.09
N ARG A 72 10.10 -4.39 3.80
CA ARG A 72 9.34 -3.32 3.13
C ARG A 72 7.98 -3.08 3.77
N TRP A 73 7.45 -1.90 3.51
CA TRP A 73 6.04 -1.58 3.70
C TRP A 73 5.26 -2.04 2.49
N VAL A 74 4.29 -2.92 2.71
CA VAL A 74 3.53 -3.57 1.66
C VAL A 74 2.03 -3.38 1.91
N PRO A 75 1.23 -3.09 0.88
CA PRO A 75 -0.22 -3.07 1.01
C PRO A 75 -0.78 -4.47 1.27
N VAL A 76 -1.67 -4.59 2.27
CA VAL A 76 -2.31 -5.86 2.64
C VAL A 76 -3.07 -6.49 1.46
N SER A 77 -3.62 -5.70 0.55
CA SER A 77 -4.27 -6.22 -0.67
C SER A 77 -3.35 -7.12 -1.49
N MET A 78 -2.08 -6.76 -1.63
CA MET A 78 -1.09 -7.51 -2.39
C MET A 78 -0.63 -8.78 -1.63
N ILE A 79 -0.56 -8.69 -0.30
CA ILE A 79 -0.31 -9.87 0.56
C ILE A 79 -1.44 -10.88 0.41
N ARG A 80 -2.69 -10.41 0.44
CA ARG A 80 -3.89 -11.26 0.30
C ARG A 80 -4.00 -11.89 -1.09
N ALA A 81 -3.53 -11.19 -2.12
CA ALA A 81 -3.49 -11.70 -3.49
C ALA A 81 -2.33 -12.69 -3.75
N GLY A 82 -1.43 -12.93 -2.78
CA GLY A 82 -0.31 -13.85 -2.96
C GLY A 82 0.78 -13.35 -3.93
N MET A 83 0.73 -12.08 -4.35
CA MET A 83 1.68 -11.51 -5.32
C MET A 83 3.09 -11.33 -4.76
N ILE A 84 3.31 -11.63 -3.48
CA ILE A 84 4.58 -11.40 -2.79
C ILE A 84 5.02 -12.67 -2.10
N GLN A 85 6.27 -13.05 -2.37
CA GLN A 85 6.92 -14.18 -1.73
C GLN A 85 7.50 -13.79 -0.38
N LYS A 86 7.00 -14.43 0.69
CA LYS A 86 7.65 -14.37 2.00
C LYS A 86 8.85 -15.32 2.02
N PRO A 87 9.95 -14.95 2.69
CA PRO A 87 11.10 -15.83 2.83
C PRO A 87 10.73 -17.02 3.71
N ILE A 88 11.06 -18.22 3.23
CA ILE A 88 10.92 -19.47 3.97
C ILE A 88 12.23 -19.65 4.74
N VAL A 89 12.16 -19.67 6.07
CA VAL A 89 13.35 -19.78 6.94
C VAL A 89 13.71 -21.24 7.21
N ARG A 90 12.72 -22.13 7.17
CA ARG A 90 12.86 -23.57 7.36
C ARG A 90 12.02 -24.26 6.30
N GLU A 91 12.58 -25.27 5.67
CA GLU A 91 11.83 -26.09 4.72
C GLU A 91 10.67 -26.77 5.46
N PRO A 92 9.44 -26.67 4.94
CA PRO A 92 8.31 -27.32 5.56
C PRO A 92 8.37 -28.83 5.28
N PHE A 93 8.21 -29.65 6.33
CA PHE A 93 8.06 -31.11 6.26
C PHE A 93 9.28 -31.90 5.73
N THR A 94 10.49 -31.57 6.18
CA THR A 94 11.64 -32.46 5.97
C THR A 94 11.64 -33.59 7.00
N LEU A 95 11.65 -34.84 6.53
CA LEU A 95 11.98 -36.00 7.35
C LEU A 95 13.50 -36.04 7.51
N PRO A 96 14.05 -36.34 8.70
CA PRO A 96 15.48 -36.59 8.82
C PRO A 96 15.83 -37.80 7.95
N GLU A 97 16.87 -37.67 7.12
CA GLU A 97 17.43 -38.81 6.40
C GLU A 97 17.95 -39.81 7.44
N VAL A 98 17.25 -40.93 7.59
CA VAL A 98 17.68 -42.03 8.46
C VAL A 98 18.78 -42.75 7.70
N GLU A 99 20.04 -42.48 8.03
CA GLU A 99 21.18 -43.25 7.53
C GLU A 99 21.03 -44.70 8.02
N GLY A 100 21.00 -45.64 7.07
CA GLY A 100 21.07 -47.08 7.30
C GLY A 100 22.46 -47.62 7.01
#